data_AF-X1MYI9-F1
#
_entry.id   AF-X1MYI9-F1
#
_cell.length_a   1.000
_cell.length_b   1.000
_cell.length_c   1.000
_cell.angle_alpha   90.00
_cell.angle_beta   90.00
_cell.angle_gamma   90.00
#
_symmetry.space_group_name_H-M   'P 1'
#
loop_
_entity.id
_entity.type
_entity.pdbx_description
1 polymer ?
#
loop_
_entity_poly.entity_id
_entity_poly.type
_entity_poly.pdbx_seq_one_letter_code
_entity_poly.pdbx_strand_id
1 'polypeptide(L)'
;PSSVVQAFFIIADGIAFGIFTVAFVFVVWGDISNGERGEKFYALGSICFHAAVILSLALSPWLKMIDASSAFSLASFFILLAIIPIFLAPELLPEKVIKEREIKKYVEEAKKVARR
;
A
#
# COMPACT_ATOMS: atom_id res chain seq x y z
N PRO A 1 -25.30 -14.38 -10.41
CA PRO A 1 -25.00 -12.93 -10.59
C PRO A 1 -25.28 -12.48 -12.03
N SER A 2 -25.84 -11.29 -12.22
CA SER A 2 -26.04 -10.73 -13.58
C SER A 2 -24.69 -10.50 -14.27
N SER A 3 -24.67 -10.59 -15.61
CA SER A 3 -23.47 -10.39 -16.43
C SER A 3 -22.79 -9.05 -16.16
N VAL A 4 -23.58 -8.01 -15.86
CA VAL A 4 -23.10 -6.67 -15.53
C VAL A 4 -22.32 -6.64 -14.20
N VAL A 5 -22.80 -7.32 -13.16
CA VAL A 5 -22.12 -7.37 -11.85
C VAL A 5 -20.78 -8.10 -11.97
N GLN A 6 -20.72 -9.17 -12.75
CA GLN A 6 -19.48 -9.91 -12.99
C GLN A 6 -18.47 -9.06 -13.78
N ALA A 7 -18.92 -8.36 -14.82
CA ALA A 7 -18.06 -7.46 -15.59
C ALA A 7 -17.48 -6.35 -14.72
N PHE A 8 -18.31 -5.73 -13.87
CA PHE A 8 -17.85 -4.71 -12.92
C PHE A 8 -16.80 -5.29 -11.96
N PHE A 9 -17.06 -6.46 -11.38
CA PHE A 9 -16.13 -7.13 -10.46
C PHE A 9 -14.78 -7.39 -11.13
N ILE A 10 -14.77 -7.98 -12.34
CA ILE A 10 -13.53 -8.30 -13.07
C ILE A 10 -12.73 -7.03 -13.39
N ILE A 11 -13.40 -5.96 -13.81
CA ILE A 11 -12.73 -4.69 -14.13
C ILE A 11 -12.14 -4.06 -12.87
N ALA A 12 -12.91 -3.97 -11.79
CA ALA A 12 -12.45 -3.38 -10.54
C ALA A 12 -11.29 -4.17 -9.93
N ASP A 13 -11.40 -5.51 -9.93
CA ASP A 13 -10.36 -6.42 -9.45
C ASP A 13 -9.08 -6.30 -10.31
N GLY A 14 -9.23 -6.25 -11.64
CA GLY A 14 -8.09 -6.07 -12.55
C GLY A 14 -7.36 -4.74 -12.36
N ILE A 15 -8.10 -3.64 -12.17
CA ILE A 15 -7.51 -2.32 -11.87
C ILE A 15 -6.76 -2.36 -10.54
N ALA A 16 -7.40 -2.91 -9.50
CA ALA A 16 -6.78 -3.03 -8.18
C ALA A 16 -5.50 -3.86 -8.27
N PHE A 17 -5.56 -5.05 -8.88
CA PHE A 17 -4.41 -5.93 -9.05
C PHE A 17 -3.28 -5.27 -9.85
N GLY A 18 -3.62 -4.51 -10.91
CA GLY A 18 -2.65 -3.73 -11.68
C GLY A 18 -1.92 -2.69 -10.83
N ILE A 19 -2.66 -1.89 -10.06
CA ILE A 19 -2.09 -0.88 -9.15
C ILE A 19 -1.20 -1.54 -8.10
N PHE A 20 -1.69 -2.60 -7.45
CA PHE A 20 -0.93 -3.31 -6.42
C PHE A 20 0.35 -3.95 -6.98
N THR A 21 0.29 -4.51 -8.18
CA THR A 21 1.46 -5.11 -8.83
C THR A 21 2.52 -4.05 -9.13
N VAL A 22 2.13 -2.94 -9.76
CA VAL A 22 3.08 -1.86 -10.07
C VAL A 22 3.69 -1.29 -8.79
N ALA A 23 2.86 -0.94 -7.80
CA ALA A 23 3.34 -0.34 -6.57
C ALA A 23 4.18 -1.31 -5.73
N PHE A 24 3.63 -2.47 -5.37
CA PHE A 24 4.20 -3.36 -4.34
C PHE A 24 5.00 -4.54 -4.88
N VAL A 25 5.05 -4.77 -6.20
CA VAL A 25 5.98 -5.74 -6.78
C VAL A 25 7.16 -5.03 -7.43
N PHE A 26 6.92 -3.96 -8.19
CA PHE A 26 7.97 -3.31 -8.98
C PHE A 26 8.56 -2.04 -8.34
N VAL A 27 7.74 -1.10 -7.86
CA VAL A 27 8.24 0.25 -7.54
C VAL A 27 8.81 0.36 -6.12
N VAL A 28 8.02 0.00 -5.10
CA VAL A 28 8.33 0.28 -3.68
C VAL A 28 9.67 -0.30 -3.25
N TRP A 29 9.97 -1.55 -3.60
CA TRP A 29 11.21 -2.21 -3.17
C TRP A 29 12.45 -1.65 -3.85
N GLY A 30 12.32 -1.26 -5.13
CA GLY A 30 13.39 -0.59 -5.86
C GLY A 30 13.70 0.78 -5.25
N ASP A 31 12.67 1.56 -4.94
CA ASP A 31 12.81 2.88 -4.32
C ASP A 31 13.46 2.79 -2.92
N ILE A 32 13.01 1.86 -2.07
CA ILE A 32 13.60 1.62 -0.74
C ILE A 32 15.07 1.19 -0.84
N SER A 33 15.43 0.41 -1.87
CA SER A 33 16.81 -0.04 -2.04
C SER A 33 17.80 1.09 -2.35
N ASN A 34 17.32 2.26 -2.79
CA ASN A 34 18.14 3.43 -3.10
C ASN A 34 19.37 3.10 -3.98
N GLY A 35 19.19 2.19 -4.94
CA GLY A 35 20.26 1.73 -5.86
C GLY A 35 21.23 0.70 -5.28
N GLU A 36 21.15 0.35 -4.00
CA GLU A 36 22.01 -0.64 -3.36
C GLU A 36 21.22 -1.90 -2.94
N ARG A 37 21.76 -3.08 -3.26
CA ARG A 37 21.23 -4.37 -2.78
C ARG A 37 19.74 -4.60 -3.10
N GLY A 38 19.26 -4.08 -4.24
CA GLY A 38 17.87 -4.19 -4.68
C GLY A 38 17.31 -5.61 -4.60
N GLU A 39 18.10 -6.61 -5.01
CA GLU A 39 17.73 -8.03 -4.95
C GLU A 39 17.22 -8.48 -3.58
N LYS A 40 17.82 -7.99 -2.48
CA LYS A 40 17.41 -8.36 -1.11
C LYS A 40 16.06 -7.74 -0.74
N PHE A 41 15.82 -6.50 -1.15
CA PHE A 41 14.55 -5.81 -0.91
C PHE A 41 13.43 -6.41 -1.76
N TYR A 42 13.69 -6.75 -3.02
CA TYR A 42 12.73 -7.49 -3.85
C TYR A 42 12.45 -8.88 -3.29
N ALA A 43 13.44 -9.60 -2.76
CA ALA A 43 13.23 -10.89 -2.12
C ALA A 43 12.33 -10.76 -0.88
N LEU A 44 12.57 -9.74 -0.03
CA LEU A 44 11.73 -9.44 1.13
C LEU A 44 10.30 -9.05 0.74
N GLY A 45 10.12 -8.29 -0.34
CA GLY A 45 8.79 -7.95 -0.83
C GLY A 45 8.04 -9.14 -1.41
N SER A 46 8.73 -9.90 -2.25
CA SER A 46 8.20 -11.08 -2.92
C SER A 46 7.79 -12.18 -1.93
N ILE A 47 8.51 -12.33 -0.80
CA ILE A 47 8.18 -13.36 0.19
C ILE A 47 6.80 -13.15 0.81
N CYS A 48 6.36 -11.90 1.01
CA CYS A 48 5.04 -11.59 1.55
C CYS A 48 3.93 -12.02 0.59
N PHE A 49 4.09 -11.77 -0.72
CA PHE A 49 3.15 -12.22 -1.74
C PHE A 49 3.08 -13.75 -1.81
N HIS A 50 4.22 -14.41 -1.86
CA HIS A 50 4.28 -15.89 -1.92
C HIS A 50 3.71 -16.52 -0.63
N ALA A 51 4.00 -15.94 0.54
CA ALA A 51 3.43 -16.38 1.80
C ALA A 51 1.90 -16.29 1.80
N ALA A 52 1.32 -15.21 1.27
CA ALA A 52 -0.13 -15.07 1.14
C ALA A 52 -0.74 -16.13 0.22
N VAL A 53 -0.10 -16.45 -0.91
CA VAL A 53 -0.53 -17.52 -1.82
C VAL A 53 -0.45 -18.89 -1.14
N ILE A 54 0.66 -19.19 -0.47
CA ILE A 54 0.84 -20.44 0.27
C ILE A 54 -0.22 -20.57 1.36
N LEU A 55 -0.49 -19.49 2.10
CA LEU A 55 -1.51 -19.46 3.14
C LEU A 55 -2.92 -19.67 2.55
N SER A 56 -3.24 -19.06 1.41
CA SER A 56 -4.51 -19.28 0.71
C SER A 56 -4.69 -20.73 0.28
N LEU A 57 -3.64 -21.35 -0.27
CA LEU A 57 -3.66 -22.76 -0.66
C LEU A 57 -3.81 -23.67 0.56
N ALA A 58 -3.03 -23.42 1.61
CA ALA A 58 -3.11 -24.17 2.86
C ALA A 58 -4.49 -24.06 3.49
N LEU A 59 -5.08 -22.87 3.52
CA LEU A 59 -6.37 -22.61 4.15
C LEU A 59 -7.58 -22.88 3.21
N SER A 60 -7.35 -23.23 1.95
CA SER A 60 -8.40 -23.40 0.92
C SER A 60 -9.60 -24.26 1.37
N PRO A 61 -9.41 -25.41 2.06
CA PRO A 61 -10.55 -26.21 2.56
C PRO A 61 -11.44 -25.44 3.53
N TRP A 62 -10.84 -24.60 4.39
CA TRP A 62 -11.55 -23.79 5.38
C TRP A 62 -12.14 -22.52 4.79
N LEU A 63 -11.44 -21.88 3.85
CA LEU A 63 -11.93 -20.69 3.15
C LEU A 63 -13.22 -20.97 2.35
N LYS A 64 -13.37 -22.19 1.82
CA LYS A 64 -14.60 -22.61 1.12
C LYS A 64 -15.81 -22.76 2.05
N MET A 65 -15.61 -22.91 3.35
CA MET A 65 -16.69 -22.99 4.34
C MET A 65 -17.21 -21.62 4.78
N ILE A 66 -16.48 -20.55 4.44
CA ILE A 66 -16.85 -19.17 4.77
C ILE A 66 -17.72 -18.62 3.64
N ASP A 67 -18.86 -18.03 3.98
CA ASP A 67 -19.72 -17.38 2.99
C ASP A 67 -19.08 -16.09 2.46
N ALA A 68 -19.51 -15.64 1.29
CA ALA A 68 -18.93 -14.47 0.62
C ALA A 68 -19.02 -13.18 1.45
N SER A 69 -20.06 -13.00 2.27
CA SER A 69 -20.25 -11.80 3.09
C SER A 69 -19.27 -11.80 4.27
N SER A 70 -19.09 -12.95 4.92
CA SER A 70 -18.09 -13.11 5.97
C SER A 70 -16.66 -12.94 5.44
N ALA A 71 -16.37 -13.51 4.26
CA ALA A 71 -15.07 -13.34 3.61
C ALA A 71 -14.79 -11.87 3.25
N PHE A 72 -15.78 -11.16 2.71
CA PHE A 72 -15.68 -9.73 2.40
C PHE A 72 -15.45 -8.88 3.66
N SER A 73 -16.15 -9.18 4.75
CA SER A 73 -16.02 -8.47 6.02
C SER A 73 -14.63 -8.68 6.62
N LEU A 74 -14.12 -9.92 6.57
CA LEU A 74 -12.79 -10.27 7.04
C LEU A 74 -11.69 -9.58 6.21
N ALA A 75 -11.82 -9.59 4.88
CA ALA A 75 -10.91 -8.88 3.99
C ALA A 75 -10.89 -7.37 4.28
N SER A 76 -12.07 -6.76 4.43
CA SER A 76 -12.20 -5.33 4.76
C SER A 76 -11.57 -5.00 6.11
N PHE A 77 -11.76 -5.86 7.12
CA PHE A 77 -11.13 -5.72 8.43
C PHE A 77 -9.60 -5.75 8.34
N PHE A 78 -9.01 -6.69 7.60
CA PHE A 78 -7.55 -6.74 7.44
C PHE A 78 -6.99 -5.58 6.63
N ILE A 79 -7.68 -5.10 5.61
CA ILE A 79 -7.28 -3.89 4.87
C ILE A 79 -7.28 -2.68 5.80
N LEU A 80 -8.29 -2.54 6.68
CA LEU A 80 -8.30 -1.49 7.69
C LEU A 80 -7.17 -1.64 8.71
N LEU A 81 -6.86 -2.86 9.15
CA LEU A 81 -5.71 -3.11 10.02
C LEU A 81 -4.38 -2.75 9.35
N ALA A 82 -4.25 -2.98 8.04
CA ALA A 82 -3.05 -2.63 7.28
C ALA A 82 -2.75 -1.12 7.26
N ILE A 83 -3.75 -0.28 7.56
CA ILE A 83 -3.58 1.17 7.70
C ILE A 83 -2.83 1.53 9.00
N ILE A 84 -2.93 0.71 10.06
CA ILE A 84 -2.29 0.99 11.35
C ILE A 84 -0.76 1.08 11.21
N PRO A 85 -0.05 0.09 10.61
CA PRO A 85 1.38 0.21 10.36
C PRO A 85 1.76 1.43 9.52
N ILE A 86 0.90 1.85 8.58
CA ILE A 86 1.15 3.03 7.74
C ILE A 86 1.13 4.32 8.57
N PHE A 87 0.18 4.45 9.51
CA PHE A 87 0.12 5.61 10.40
C PHE A 87 1.22 5.61 11.47
N LEU A 88 1.68 4.43 11.89
CA LEU A 88 2.76 4.29 12.85
C LEU A 88 4.15 4.42 12.20
N ALA A 89 4.23 4.34 10.88
CA ALA A 89 5.49 4.55 10.17
C ALA A 89 5.97 5.99 10.40
N PRO A 90 7.26 6.19 10.78
CA PRO A 90 7.82 7.53 10.85
C PRO A 90 7.67 8.23 9.50
N GLU A 91 7.49 9.55 9.51
CA GLU A 91 7.32 10.34 8.27
C GLU A 91 8.39 9.95 7.24
N LEU A 92 7.92 9.56 6.05
CA LEU A 92 8.77 9.06 4.96
C LEU A 92 9.65 10.16 4.34
N LEU A 93 9.43 11.43 4.70
CA LEU A 93 10.18 12.56 4.20
C LEU A 93 11.49 12.74 4.98
N PRO A 94 12.64 12.90 4.29
CA PRO A 94 13.88 13.20 4.98
C PRO A 94 13.77 14.49 5.80
N GLU A 95 14.29 14.49 7.03
CA GLU A 95 14.25 15.66 7.94
C GLU A 95 14.75 16.95 7.29
N LYS A 96 15.71 16.84 6.36
CA LYS A 96 16.25 17.99 5.61
C LYS A 96 15.16 18.68 4.78
N VAL A 97 14.32 17.90 4.10
CA VAL A 97 13.22 18.42 3.25
C VAL A 97 12.12 19.03 4.11
N ILE A 98 11.88 18.46 5.30
CA ILE A 98 10.92 19.00 6.28
C ILE A 98 11.40 20.38 6.76
N LYS A 99 12.64 20.47 7.24
CA LYS A 99 13.23 21.75 7.69
C LYS A 99 13.25 22.81 6.60
N GLU A 100 13.56 22.43 5.36
CA GLU A 100 13.56 23.36 4.25
C GLU A 100 12.15 23.91 3.96
N ARG A 101 11.12 23.05 4.00
CA ARG A 101 9.72 23.47 3.87
C ARG A 101 9.29 24.40 5.01
N GLU A 102 9.66 24.09 6.24
CA GLU A 102 9.38 24.94 7.40
C GLU A 102 10.01 26.32 7.25
N ILE A 103 11.32 26.38 6.93
CA ILE A 103 12.03 27.65 6.72
C ILE A 103 11.37 28.46 5.60
N LYS A 104 11.02 27.82 4.48
CA LYS A 104 10.34 28.49 3.37
C LYS A 104 9.00 29.09 3.79
N LYS A 105 8.21 28.34 4.59
CA LYS A 105 6.94 28.81 5.15
C LYS A 105 7.14 30.01 6.08
N TYR A 106 8.13 29.97 6.97
CA TYR A 106 8.48 31.10 7.83
C TYR A 106 8.86 32.37 7.03
N VAL A 107 9.65 32.22 5.98
CA VAL A 107 10.04 33.35 5.11
C VAL A 107 8.83 33.94 4.37
N GLU A 108 7.92 33.10 3.89
CA GLU A 108 6.68 33.56 3.25
C GLU A 108 5.75 34.31 4.22
N GLU A 109 5.59 33.80 5.45
CA GLU A 109 4.81 34.48 6.49
C GLU A 109 5.45 35.83 6.87
N ALA A 110 6.77 35.87 7.06
CA ALA A 110 7.50 37.11 7.36
C ALA A 110 7.34 38.15 6.24
N LYS A 111 7.42 37.74 4.96
CA LYS A 111 7.19 38.64 3.81
C LYS A 111 5.76 39.18 3.75
N LYS A 112 4.75 38.39 4.16
CA LYS A 112 3.35 38.83 4.21
C LYS A 112 3.14 39.88 5.31
N VAL A 113 3.77 39.70 6.47
CA VAL A 113 3.72 40.68 7.57
C VAL A 113 4.46 41.97 7.19
N ALA A 114 5.65 41.87 6.59
CA ALA A 114 6.45 43.04 6.21
C ALA A 114 5.86 43.86 5.03
N ARG A 115 4.92 43.29 4.26
CA ARG A 115 4.16 44.00 3.22
C ARG A 115 2.87 44.64 3.75
N ARG A 116 2.56 44.49 5.03
CA ARG A 116 1.42 45.09 5.72
C ARG A 116 1.87 46.32 6.51
#